data_AF-A0A259PMR1-F1
#
_entry.id   AF-A0A259PMR1-F1
#
_cell.length_a   1.000
_cell.length_b   1.000
_cell.length_c   1.000
_cell.angle_alpha   90.00
_cell.angle_beta   90.00
_cell.angle_gamma   90.00
#
_symmetry.space_group_name_H-M   'P 1'
#
loop_
_entity.id
_entity.type
_entity.pdbx_description
1 polymer ?
#
loop_
_entity_poly.entity_id
_entity_poly.type
_entity_poly.pdbx_seq_one_letter_code
_entity_poly.pdbx_strand_id
1 'polypeptide(L)'
;KAKVLFSGDVGAALLPAGHSAYVERRDLDSAAAFDAHIKHAEYFHKRWMPSNEAKRKWCERVSKLDIDFLCPQHGAIYTGANVQRFINWFDALEVGTV
;
A
#
# COMPACT_ATOMS: atom_id res chain seq x y z
N LYS A 1 1.34 -15.58 -16.34
CA LYS A 1 1.34 -15.48 -14.86
C LYS A 1 0.53 -14.24 -14.47
N ALA A 2 -0.15 -14.23 -13.33
CA ALA A 2 -1.16 -13.20 -13.00
C ALA A 2 -0.59 -11.85 -12.49
N LYS A 3 0.64 -11.82 -11.95
CA LYS A 3 1.27 -10.61 -11.38
C LYS A 3 0.42 -9.87 -10.32
N VAL A 4 -0.32 -10.64 -9.53
CA VAL A 4 -1.15 -10.16 -8.41
C VAL A 4 -0.50 -10.56 -7.10
N LEU A 5 -0.27 -9.60 -6.21
CA LEU A 5 0.13 -9.82 -4.82
C LEU A 5 -1.06 -9.54 -3.91
N PHE A 6 -1.65 -10.59 -3.33
CA PHE A 6 -2.55 -10.43 -2.19
C PHE A 6 -1.69 -10.17 -0.94
N SER A 7 -1.84 -8.99 -0.34
CA SER A 7 -0.94 -8.48 0.72
C SER A 7 -1.52 -8.55 2.14
N GLY A 8 -2.74 -9.08 2.29
CA GLY A 8 -3.42 -9.09 3.59
C GLY A 8 -3.64 -7.68 4.12
N ASP A 9 -3.29 -7.43 5.38
CA ASP A 9 -3.44 -6.11 5.99
C ASP A 9 -2.40 -5.07 5.52
N VAL A 10 -1.30 -5.51 4.90
CA VAL A 10 -0.31 -4.57 4.35
C VAL A 10 -0.92 -3.90 3.12
N GLY A 11 -1.01 -2.58 3.14
CA GLY A 11 -1.71 -1.80 2.10
C GLY A 11 -3.14 -1.41 2.49
N ALA A 12 -3.64 -1.84 3.65
CA ALA A 12 -4.99 -1.51 4.08
C ALA A 12 -5.20 0.00 4.28
N ALA A 13 -6.36 0.49 3.88
CA ALA A 13 -6.77 1.88 4.05
C ALA A 13 -8.19 1.98 4.61
N LEU A 14 -8.39 2.86 5.60
CA LEU A 14 -9.68 3.13 6.24
C LEU A 14 -10.48 4.10 5.37
N LEU A 15 -11.00 3.60 4.25
CA LEU A 15 -11.73 4.37 3.26
C LEU A 15 -13.22 4.47 3.62
N PRO A 16 -13.91 5.57 3.24
CA PRO A 16 -15.35 5.71 3.44
C PRO A 16 -16.15 4.69 2.63
N ALA A 17 -17.39 4.43 3.06
CA ALA A 17 -18.30 3.57 2.32
C ALA A 17 -18.50 4.08 0.87
N GLY A 18 -18.52 3.16 -0.09
CA GLY A 18 -18.67 3.49 -1.51
C GLY A 18 -17.39 3.98 -2.20
N HIS A 19 -16.22 3.82 -1.57
CA HIS A 19 -14.95 4.11 -2.24
C HIS A 19 -14.73 3.23 -3.49
N SER A 20 -13.95 3.73 -4.44
CA SER A 20 -13.51 2.96 -5.62
C SER A 20 -12.68 1.75 -5.21
N ALA A 21 -12.82 0.65 -5.95
CA ALA A 21 -12.00 -0.55 -5.76
C ALA A 21 -10.50 -0.32 -6.04
N TYR A 22 -10.14 0.75 -6.75
CA TYR A 22 -8.76 1.07 -7.14
C TYR A 22 -8.36 2.46 -6.65
N VAL A 23 -7.08 2.61 -6.30
CA VAL A 23 -6.43 3.93 -6.16
C VAL A 23 -6.39 4.57 -7.56
N GLU A 24 -7.38 5.41 -7.85
CA GLU A 24 -7.74 6.07 -9.13
C GLU A 24 -7.21 5.39 -10.41
N ARG A 25 -8.07 4.64 -11.11
CA ARG A 25 -7.68 3.91 -12.33
C ARG A 25 -7.46 4.79 -13.56
N ARG A 26 -7.94 6.04 -13.54
CA ARG A 26 -7.91 6.94 -14.71
C ARG A 26 -6.67 7.83 -14.79
N ASP A 27 -5.91 7.93 -13.70
CA ASP A 27 -4.72 8.78 -13.61
C ASP A 27 -3.61 8.08 -12.83
N LEU A 28 -3.09 7.00 -13.43
CA LEU A 28 -2.12 6.09 -12.81
C LEU A 28 -0.71 6.70 -12.66
N ASP A 29 -0.41 7.74 -13.45
CA ASP A 29 0.90 8.40 -13.45
C ASP A 29 0.96 9.56 -12.45
N SER A 30 -0.19 10.13 -12.08
CA SER A 30 -0.29 11.20 -11.09
C SER A 30 -0.08 10.71 -9.65
N ALA A 31 0.67 11.50 -8.88
CA ALA A 31 0.82 11.29 -7.44
C ALA A 31 -0.44 11.63 -6.65
N ALA A 32 -1.30 12.50 -7.17
CA ALA A 32 -2.36 13.13 -6.38
C ALA A 32 -3.36 12.12 -5.80
N ALA A 33 -3.72 11.10 -6.59
CA ALA A 33 -4.60 10.03 -6.14
C ALA A 33 -3.97 9.18 -5.04
N PHE A 34 -2.68 8.86 -5.18
CA PHE A 34 -1.92 8.16 -4.15
C PHE A 34 -1.82 8.98 -2.87
N ASP A 35 -1.46 10.26 -2.97
CA ASP A 35 -1.28 11.15 -1.82
C ASP A 35 -2.59 11.38 -1.05
N ALA A 36 -3.73 11.40 -1.74
CA ALA A 36 -5.04 11.44 -1.11
C ALA A 36 -5.37 10.11 -0.41
N HIS A 37 -5.14 8.98 -1.10
CA HIS A 37 -5.42 7.64 -0.57
C HIS A 37 -4.56 7.30 0.66
N ILE A 38 -3.26 7.61 0.63
CA ILE A 38 -2.31 7.13 1.64
C ILE A 38 -2.57 7.72 3.04
N LYS A 39 -3.21 8.89 3.11
CA LYS A 39 -3.70 9.49 4.36
C LYS A 39 -4.66 8.59 5.12
N HIS A 40 -5.45 7.77 4.40
CA HIS A 40 -6.38 6.80 5.00
C HIS A 40 -5.68 5.51 5.46
N ALA A 41 -4.45 5.25 5.01
CA ALA A 41 -3.67 4.07 5.37
C ALA A 41 -2.71 4.34 6.55
N GLU A 42 -2.27 5.59 6.73
CA GLU A 42 -1.18 5.94 7.66
C GLU A 42 -1.45 5.50 9.10
N TYR A 43 -2.59 5.92 9.68
CA TYR A 43 -2.92 5.59 11.06
C TYR A 43 -2.99 4.09 11.31
N PHE A 44 -3.60 3.34 10.38
CA PHE A 44 -3.71 1.90 10.47
C PHE A 44 -2.32 1.25 10.53
N HIS A 45 -1.43 1.60 9.60
CA HIS A 45 -0.10 1.01 9.56
C HIS A 45 0.75 1.39 10.76
N LYS A 46 0.72 2.67 11.19
CA LYS A 46 1.43 3.11 12.41
C LYS A 46 0.98 2.36 13.67
N ARG A 47 -0.32 2.07 13.78
CA ARG A 47 -0.90 1.42 14.96
C ARG A 47 -0.73 -0.10 14.96
N TRP A 48 -0.79 -0.75 13.81
CA TRP A 48 -0.89 -2.21 13.71
C TRP A 48 0.38 -2.89 13.21
N MET A 49 1.28 -2.19 12.52
CA MET A 49 2.54 -2.79 12.10
C MET A 49 3.54 -2.77 13.26
N PRO A 50 4.03 -3.93 13.71
CA PRO A 50 4.64 -4.07 15.04
C PRO A 50 6.06 -3.50 15.14
N SER A 51 6.81 -3.45 14.04
CA SER A 51 8.19 -2.93 14.05
C SER A 51 8.67 -2.49 12.66
N ASN A 52 9.63 -1.56 12.66
CA ASN A 52 10.31 -1.14 11.44
C ASN A 52 11.10 -2.25 10.76
N GLU A 53 11.73 -3.14 11.55
CA GLU A 53 12.53 -4.25 11.00
C GLU A 53 11.67 -5.20 10.16
N ALA A 54 10.51 -5.60 10.69
CA ALA A 54 9.63 -6.55 10.03
C ALA A 54 9.11 -5.98 8.70
N LYS A 55 8.65 -4.73 8.69
CA LYS A 55 8.16 -4.10 7.45
C LYS A 55 9.25 -3.85 6.42
N ARG A 56 10.46 -3.44 6.83
CA ARG A 56 11.58 -3.21 5.89
C ARG A 56 12.00 -4.51 5.19
N LYS A 57 12.09 -5.62 5.94
CA LYS A 57 12.31 -6.96 5.36
C LYS A 57 11.18 -7.41 4.43
N TRP A 58 9.95 -6.97 4.67
CA TRP A 58 8.83 -7.21 3.75
C TRP A 58 8.99 -6.37 2.48
N CYS A 59 9.24 -5.06 2.60
CA CYS A 59 9.45 -4.14 1.48
C CYS A 59 10.60 -4.59 0.56
N GLU A 60 11.76 -4.99 1.11
CA GLU A 60 12.91 -5.48 0.34
C GLU A 60 12.62 -6.74 -0.49
N ARG A 61 11.74 -7.62 -0.01
CA ARG A 61 11.37 -8.84 -0.73
C ARG A 61 10.34 -8.53 -1.81
N VAL A 62 9.36 -7.70 -1.47
CA VAL A 62 8.24 -7.35 -2.36
C VAL A 62 8.68 -6.43 -3.50
N SER A 63 9.63 -5.52 -3.27
CA SER A 63 10.17 -4.62 -4.31
C SER A 63 10.88 -5.33 -5.46
N LYS A 64 11.28 -6.59 -5.27
CA LYS A 64 11.94 -7.42 -6.29
C LYS A 64 10.96 -8.21 -7.16
N LEU A 65 9.67 -8.15 -6.85
CA LEU A 65 8.63 -8.86 -7.57
C LEU A 65 8.07 -8.00 -8.70
N ASP A 66 7.72 -8.64 -9.81
CA ASP A 66 6.97 -8.03 -10.91
C ASP A 66 5.47 -8.05 -10.57
N ILE A 67 4.95 -6.94 -10.04
CA ILE A 67 3.60 -6.79 -9.49
C ILE A 67 2.83 -5.74 -10.30
N ASP A 68 1.76 -6.17 -10.97
CA ASP A 68 0.82 -5.27 -11.64
C ASP A 68 -0.30 -4.82 -10.68
N PHE A 69 -0.66 -5.67 -9.71
CA PHE A 69 -1.73 -5.44 -8.75
C PHE A 69 -1.30 -5.82 -7.33
N LEU A 70 -1.28 -4.84 -6.42
CA LEU A 70 -1.13 -5.08 -4.99
C LEU A 70 -2.51 -4.95 -4.33
N CYS A 71 -3.01 -6.07 -3.81
CA CYS A 71 -4.38 -6.23 -3.36
C CYS A 71 -4.42 -6.43 -1.83
N PRO A 72 -4.68 -5.38 -1.04
CA PRO A 72 -4.91 -5.53 0.39
C PRO A 72 -6.27 -6.19 0.67
N GLN A 73 -6.44 -6.77 1.85
CA GLN A 73 -7.71 -7.33 2.31
C GLN A 73 -8.76 -6.25 2.58
N HIS A 74 -8.33 -5.03 2.90
CA HIS A 74 -9.17 -3.87 3.17
C HIS A 74 -8.73 -2.66 2.33
N GLY A 75 -9.68 -1.83 1.91
CA GLY A 75 -9.39 -0.62 1.14
C GLY A 75 -9.30 -0.88 -0.37
N ALA A 76 -8.46 -0.09 -1.06
CA ALA A 76 -8.37 -0.07 -2.52
C ALA A 76 -7.11 -0.75 -3.05
N ILE A 77 -7.21 -1.27 -4.28
CA ILE A 77 -6.13 -1.95 -5.00
C ILE A 77 -5.15 -0.91 -5.57
N TYR A 78 -3.86 -1.14 -5.36
CA TYR A 78 -2.78 -0.35 -5.97
C TYR A 78 -2.39 -0.98 -7.31
N THR A 79 -2.23 -0.13 -8.33
CA THR A 79 -1.88 -0.56 -9.69
C THR A 79 -0.87 0.40 -10.33
N GLY A 80 -0.12 -0.07 -11.32
CA GLY A 80 0.88 0.76 -12.01
C GLY A 80 1.90 1.37 -11.05
N ALA A 81 2.19 2.66 -11.21
CA ALA A 81 3.15 3.38 -10.36
C ALA A 81 2.77 3.37 -8.86
N ASN A 82 1.48 3.21 -8.53
CA ASN A 82 1.01 3.22 -7.14
C ASN A 82 1.52 2.02 -6.32
N VAL A 83 1.88 0.90 -6.98
CA VAL A 83 2.50 -0.25 -6.30
C VAL A 83 3.84 0.16 -5.69
N GLN A 84 4.73 0.74 -6.49
CA GLN A 84 6.05 1.16 -6.00
C GLN A 84 5.97 2.35 -5.05
N ARG A 85 5.04 3.30 -5.29
CA ARG A 85 4.78 4.41 -4.36
C ARG A 85 4.39 3.88 -2.98
N PHE A 86 3.50 2.88 -2.92
CA PHE A 86 3.13 2.24 -1.65
C PHE A 86 4.32 1.59 -0.96
N ILE A 87 5.10 0.77 -1.67
CA ILE A 87 6.26 0.07 -1.09
C ILE A 87 7.27 1.07 -0.52
N ASN A 88 7.58 2.12 -1.27
CA ASN A 88 8.51 3.17 -0.84
C ASN A 88 7.98 3.95 0.38
N TRP A 89 6.70 4.33 0.35
CA TRP A 89 6.05 4.98 1.49
C TRP A 89 6.08 4.08 2.73
N PHE A 90 5.74 2.80 2.57
CA PHE A 90 5.66 1.87 3.69
C PHE A 90 7.03 1.58 4.28
N ASP A 91 8.08 1.50 3.46
CA ASP A 91 9.46 1.39 3.90
C ASP A 91 9.92 2.58 4.75
N ALA A 92 9.52 3.80 4.37
CA ALA A 92 9.85 5.04 5.07
C ALA A 92 8.98 5.33 6.30
N LEU A 93 7.75 4.81 6.36
CA LEU A 93 6.80 5.08 7.43
C LEU A 93 7.28 4.53 8.78
N GLU A 94 7.57 5.33 9.77
CA GLU A 94 7.89 4.82 11.11
C GLU A 94 6.67 4.17 11.79
N VAL A 95 6.81 2.93 12.31
CA VAL A 95 5.72 2.15 12.93
C VAL A 95 6.18 1.41 14.19
N GLY A 96 5.20 1.00 15.01
CA GLY A 96 5.42 0.00 16.05
C GLY A 96 6.28 0.51 17.21
N THR A 97 7.07 -0.39 17.80
CA THR A 97 7.93 -0.08 18.96
C THR A 97 9.12 0.77 18.55
N VAL A 98 9.20 1.97 19.14
CA VAL A 98 10.43 2.79 19.25
C VAL A 98 11.39 2.12 20.23
#